data_AF-A0A521GWE1-F1
#
_entry.id   AF-A0A521GWE1-F1
#
_cell.length_a   1.000
_cell.length_b   1.000
_cell.length_c   1.000
_cell.angle_alpha   90.00
_cell.angle_beta   90.00
_cell.angle_gamma   90.00
#
_symmetry.space_group_name_H-M   'P 1'
#
loop_
_entity.id
_entity.type
_entity.pdbx_description
1 polymer ?
#
loop_
_entity_poly.entity_id
_entity_poly.type
_entity_poly.pdbx_seq_one_letter_code
_entity_poly.pdbx_strand_id
1 'polypeptide(L)'
;MAERRNEFREEDKIRVLLWCARHCCLCGKLAGVGIEVAHLDPKDPKVSDIGNAIPLCFDCHAAIGHYNASHPRGRKYSIPELQARRDQIYEEHTRHLVAPVTYRIFQAGTALSPACFEIMNVGDTWPVRARVRVNLIQGARDFGPPNTAGHYDGSYLCDAKRKAQVMQDQVKARFDQAKREADAKITALQGQLKQARDRQKAKIEKRIAEVKADLVARHAKLQEAGRLAKEALAV
;
A
#
# COMPACT_ATOMS: atom_id res chain seq x y z
N MET A 1 15.63 4.86 -29.60
CA MET A 1 16.36 3.72 -30.20
C MET A 1 15.33 2.73 -30.67
N ALA A 2 15.37 2.31 -31.95
CA ALA A 2 14.39 1.37 -32.49
C ALA A 2 14.61 -0.01 -31.86
N GLU A 3 13.60 -0.58 -31.20
CA GLU A 3 13.64 -1.95 -30.71
C GLU A 3 13.87 -2.91 -31.88
N ARG A 4 14.88 -3.79 -31.75
CA ARG A 4 15.09 -4.86 -32.73
C ARG A 4 13.91 -5.83 -32.62
N ARG A 5 13.34 -6.20 -33.77
CA ARG A 5 12.06 -6.94 -33.91
C ARG A 5 11.94 -8.26 -33.13
N ASN A 6 13.05 -8.80 -32.62
CA ASN A 6 13.14 -10.10 -31.95
C ASN A 6 13.88 -10.01 -30.60
N GLU A 7 13.94 -8.83 -29.99
CA GLU A 7 14.58 -8.64 -28.69
C GLU A 7 13.50 -8.66 -27.59
N PHE A 8 13.81 -9.25 -26.44
CA PHE A 8 12.94 -9.15 -25.26
C PHE A 8 12.91 -7.70 -24.74
N ARG A 9 11.76 -7.25 -24.23
CA ARG A 9 11.66 -5.97 -23.54
C ARG A 9 12.60 -5.98 -22.33
N GLU A 10 13.21 -4.83 -22.02
CA GLU A 10 14.13 -4.71 -20.89
C GLU A 10 13.48 -5.12 -19.55
N GLU A 11 12.20 -4.77 -19.35
CA GLU A 11 11.41 -5.20 -18.20
C GLU A 11 11.34 -6.73 -18.06
N ASP A 12 11.16 -7.44 -19.18
CA ASP A 12 11.05 -8.90 -19.18
C ASP A 12 12.42 -9.56 -18.94
N LYS A 13 13.50 -8.99 -19.50
CA LYS A 13 14.88 -9.42 -19.19
C LYS A 13 15.18 -9.29 -17.70
N ILE A 14 14.85 -8.15 -17.10
CA ILE A 14 15.04 -7.91 -15.66
C ILE A 14 14.29 -8.95 -14.83
N ARG A 15 13.03 -9.25 -15.18
CA ARG A 15 12.20 -10.22 -14.45
C ARG A 15 12.80 -11.62 -14.45
N VAL A 16 13.19 -12.14 -15.62
CA VAL A 16 13.75 -13.50 -15.69
C VAL A 16 15.11 -13.61 -14.99
N LEU A 17 15.92 -12.55 -15.02
CA LEU A 17 17.20 -12.49 -14.30
C LEU A 17 17.02 -12.45 -12.78
N LEU A 18 15.95 -11.80 -12.30
CA LEU A 18 15.56 -11.83 -10.89
C LEU A 18 15.06 -13.22 -10.51
N TRP A 19 14.20 -13.84 -11.32
CA TRP A 19 13.64 -15.17 -11.06
C TRP A 19 14.68 -16.28 -11.03
N CYS A 20 15.77 -16.20 -11.81
CA CYS A 20 16.87 -17.17 -11.66
C CYS A 20 17.90 -16.79 -10.60
N ALA A 21 17.76 -15.63 -9.95
CA ALA A 21 18.80 -15.06 -9.07
C ALA A 21 20.20 -15.06 -9.71
N ARG A 22 20.29 -14.76 -11.01
CA ARG A 22 21.53 -14.83 -11.83
C ARG A 22 22.19 -16.22 -11.92
N HIS A 23 21.48 -17.30 -11.63
CA HIS A 23 21.92 -18.67 -11.90
C HIS A 23 21.56 -19.05 -13.34
N CYS A 24 22.40 -19.86 -13.97
CA CYS A 24 22.13 -20.39 -15.29
C CYS A 24 20.99 -21.43 -15.21
N CYS A 25 19.93 -21.23 -15.99
CA CYS A 25 18.78 -22.12 -16.03
C CYS A 25 19.04 -23.52 -16.61
N LEU A 26 20.25 -23.80 -17.10
CA LEU A 26 20.63 -25.11 -17.64
C LEU A 26 21.57 -25.88 -16.71
N CYS A 27 22.66 -25.25 -16.28
CA CYS A 27 23.68 -25.90 -15.44
C CYS A 27 23.63 -25.53 -13.95
N GLY A 28 22.76 -24.59 -13.55
CA GLY A 28 22.60 -24.16 -12.15
C GLY A 28 23.73 -23.30 -11.59
N LYS A 29 24.81 -23.03 -12.34
CA LYS A 29 25.91 -22.21 -11.83
C LYS A 29 25.50 -20.76 -11.62
N LEU A 30 25.98 -20.14 -10.55
CA LEU A 30 25.89 -18.69 -10.35
C LEU A 30 26.73 -17.97 -11.41
N ALA A 31 26.07 -17.32 -12.37
CA ALA A 31 26.73 -16.72 -13.53
C ALA A 31 27.01 -15.21 -13.38
N GLY A 32 26.28 -14.54 -12.48
CA GLY A 32 26.45 -13.09 -12.24
C GLY A 32 26.21 -12.28 -13.51
N VAL A 33 27.23 -11.53 -13.95
CA VAL A 33 27.19 -10.75 -15.21
C VAL A 33 27.39 -11.63 -16.46
N GLY A 34 27.94 -12.84 -16.33
CA GLY A 34 28.18 -13.76 -17.43
C GLY A 34 26.94 -14.56 -17.85
N ILE A 35 25.80 -13.89 -17.95
CA ILE A 35 24.48 -14.49 -18.22
C ILE A 35 23.75 -13.69 -19.31
N GLU A 36 23.09 -14.40 -20.22
CA GLU A 36 22.29 -13.85 -21.32
C GLU A 36 20.88 -14.45 -21.29
N VAL A 37 19.92 -13.71 -21.84
CA VAL A 37 18.54 -14.19 -21.99
C VAL A 37 18.36 -14.67 -23.43
N ALA A 38 18.25 -15.99 -23.60
CA ALA A 38 18.05 -16.64 -24.88
C ALA A 38 16.58 -16.95 -25.14
N HIS A 39 16.26 -17.25 -26.40
CA HIS A 39 14.97 -17.78 -26.81
C HIS A 39 14.95 -19.31 -26.66
N LEU A 40 13.89 -19.87 -26.05
CA LEU A 40 13.67 -21.32 -25.98
C LEU A 40 13.38 -21.89 -27.37
N ASP A 41 12.49 -21.26 -28.12
CA ASP A 41 12.23 -21.53 -29.52
C ASP A 41 12.34 -20.24 -30.36
N PRO A 42 13.40 -20.07 -31.16
CA PRO A 42 13.56 -18.91 -32.03
C PRO A 42 12.59 -18.90 -33.23
N LYS A 43 11.86 -20.00 -33.47
CA LYS A 43 10.87 -20.11 -34.55
C LYS A 43 9.43 -19.82 -34.10
N ASP A 44 9.21 -19.59 -32.80
CA ASP A 44 7.89 -19.28 -32.27
C ASP A 44 7.38 -17.95 -32.87
N PRO A 45 6.12 -17.88 -33.37
CA PRO A 45 5.51 -16.63 -33.83
C PRO A 45 5.48 -15.52 -32.77
N LYS A 46 5.65 -15.86 -31.49
CA LYS A 46 5.77 -14.95 -30.34
C LYS A 46 7.18 -14.98 -29.75
N VAL A 47 8.19 -14.80 -30.60
CA VAL A 47 9.60 -14.90 -30.22
C VAL A 47 9.95 -14.05 -28.98
N SER A 48 9.47 -12.81 -28.89
CA SER A 48 9.74 -11.88 -27.78
C SER A 48 8.81 -12.04 -26.55
N ASP A 49 8.00 -13.10 -26.46
CA ASP A 49 7.19 -13.38 -25.27
C ASP A 49 8.08 -13.83 -24.09
N ILE A 50 7.84 -13.31 -22.88
CA ILE A 50 8.62 -13.66 -21.69
C ILE A 50 8.60 -15.18 -21.39
N GLY A 51 7.55 -15.90 -21.77
CA GLY A 51 7.48 -17.35 -21.65
C GLY A 51 8.50 -18.09 -22.52
N ASN A 52 8.98 -17.46 -23.58
CA ASN A 52 10.02 -17.95 -24.47
C ASN A 52 11.45 -17.58 -23.99
N ALA A 53 11.59 -16.82 -22.90
CA ALA A 53 12.88 -16.42 -22.36
C ALA A 53 13.50 -17.50 -21.45
N ILE A 54 14.81 -17.70 -21.58
CA ILE A 54 15.62 -18.55 -20.69
C ILE A 54 16.98 -17.88 -20.37
N PRO A 55 17.26 -17.57 -19.10
CA PRO A 55 18.59 -17.09 -18.66
C PRO A 55 19.67 -18.18 -18.68
N LEU A 56 20.74 -17.99 -19.45
CA LEU A 56 21.83 -18.97 -19.61
C LEU A 56 23.20 -18.31 -19.46
N CYS A 57 24.16 -19.03 -18.89
CA CYS A 57 25.56 -18.59 -19.00
C CYS A 57 26.04 -18.71 -20.45
N PHE A 58 27.11 -18.00 -20.81
CA PHE A 58 27.66 -18.00 -22.17
C PHE A 58 27.93 -19.41 -22.72
N ASP A 59 28.47 -20.32 -21.90
CA ASP A 59 28.75 -21.70 -22.32
C ASP A 59 27.47 -22.47 -22.66
N CYS A 60 26.46 -22.37 -21.79
CA CYS A 60 25.18 -23.04 -22.00
C CYS A 60 24.38 -22.40 -23.13
N HIS A 61 24.46 -21.08 -23.29
CA HIS A 61 23.84 -20.37 -24.40
C HIS A 61 24.39 -20.86 -25.74
N ALA A 62 25.72 -20.99 -25.85
CA ALA A 62 26.35 -21.59 -27.02
C ALA A 62 25.89 -23.06 -27.21
N ALA A 63 25.92 -23.87 -26.15
CA ALA A 63 25.59 -25.29 -26.23
C ALA A 63 24.19 -25.59 -26.77
N ILE A 64 23.17 -24.80 -26.40
CA ILE A 64 21.79 -25.00 -26.89
C ILE A 64 21.63 -24.64 -28.37
N GLY A 65 22.46 -23.73 -28.90
CA GLY A 65 22.41 -23.28 -30.30
C GLY A 65 23.21 -24.17 -31.25
N HIS A 66 24.19 -24.93 -30.76
CA HIS A 66 25.18 -25.64 -31.59
C HIS A 66 24.83 -27.10 -31.93
N TYR A 67 23.60 -27.58 -31.69
CA TYR A 67 23.25 -28.95 -32.06
C TYR A 67 23.20 -29.14 -33.59
N ASN A 68 24.09 -29.98 -34.12
CA ASN A 68 24.14 -30.33 -35.53
C ASN A 68 23.37 -31.64 -35.80
N ALA A 69 22.26 -31.55 -36.53
CA ALA A 69 21.46 -32.72 -36.89
C ALA A 69 22.20 -33.71 -37.82
N SER A 70 23.14 -33.23 -38.62
CA SER A 70 23.94 -34.06 -39.54
C SER A 70 25.06 -34.82 -38.83
N HIS A 71 25.50 -34.33 -37.67
CA HIS A 71 26.54 -34.97 -36.85
C HIS A 71 26.13 -34.92 -35.37
N PRO A 72 25.15 -35.73 -34.95
CA PRO A 72 24.59 -35.67 -33.61
C PRO A 72 25.64 -36.10 -32.59
N ARG A 73 26.10 -35.14 -31.77
CA ARG A 73 26.89 -35.41 -30.58
C ARG A 73 26.01 -35.23 -29.35
N GLY A 74 25.82 -36.31 -28.60
CA GLY A 74 24.88 -36.33 -27.48
C GLY A 74 23.42 -36.18 -27.93
N ARG A 75 22.56 -35.72 -27.02
CA ARG A 75 21.16 -35.42 -27.31
C ARG A 75 20.94 -33.91 -27.40
N LYS A 76 20.10 -33.49 -28.33
CA LYS A 76 19.62 -32.11 -28.40
C LYS A 76 18.77 -31.80 -27.17
N TYR A 77 19.01 -30.65 -26.55
CA TYR A 77 18.08 -30.10 -25.56
C TYR A 77 16.72 -29.86 -26.21
N SER A 78 15.70 -30.53 -25.69
CA SER A 78 14.32 -30.30 -26.13
C SER A 78 13.76 -29.03 -25.48
N ILE A 79 12.81 -28.36 -26.13
CA ILE A 79 12.13 -27.20 -25.54
C ILE A 79 11.49 -27.55 -24.18
N PRO A 80 10.78 -28.70 -24.01
CA PRO A 80 10.25 -29.10 -22.71
C PRO A 80 11.33 -29.31 -21.64
N GLU A 81 12.49 -29.84 -22.01
CA GLU A 81 13.61 -29.99 -21.07
C GLU A 81 14.13 -28.62 -20.60
N LEU A 82 14.35 -27.69 -21.53
CA LEU A 82 14.84 -26.35 -21.20
C LEU A 82 13.83 -25.58 -20.33
N GLN A 83 12.53 -25.72 -20.62
CA GLN A 83 11.46 -25.16 -19.79
C GLN A 83 11.49 -25.74 -18.37
N ALA A 84 11.54 -27.08 -18.25
CA ALA A 84 11.58 -27.74 -16.95
C ALA A 84 12.80 -27.33 -16.11
N ARG A 85 13.99 -27.25 -16.72
CA ARG A 85 15.21 -26.82 -16.02
C ARG A 85 15.16 -25.35 -15.60
N ARG A 86 14.61 -24.48 -16.44
CA ARG A 86 14.37 -23.07 -16.09
C ARG A 86 13.46 -22.95 -14.87
N ASP A 87 12.33 -23.63 -14.91
CA ASP A 87 11.34 -23.56 -13.85
C ASP A 87 11.88 -24.16 -12.54
N GLN A 88 12.70 -25.23 -12.62
CA GLN A 88 13.43 -25.78 -11.48
C GLN A 88 14.36 -24.75 -10.82
N ILE A 89 15.12 -23.99 -11.61
CA ILE A 89 16.03 -22.95 -11.08
C ILE A 89 15.26 -21.78 -10.46
N TYR A 90 14.14 -21.39 -11.06
CA TYR A 90 13.26 -20.38 -10.46
C TYR A 90 12.73 -20.83 -9.11
N GLU A 91 12.28 -22.08 -9.03
CA GLU A 91 11.77 -22.68 -7.81
C GLU A 91 12.85 -22.78 -6.72
N GLU A 92 14.04 -23.27 -7.05
CA GLU A 92 15.15 -23.42 -6.10
C GLU A 92 15.60 -22.09 -5.51
N HIS A 93 15.77 -21.06 -6.34
CA HIS A 93 16.41 -19.82 -5.90
C HIS A 93 15.43 -18.70 -5.55
N THR A 94 14.18 -18.74 -5.99
CA THR A 94 13.27 -17.59 -5.80
C THR A 94 11.88 -17.93 -5.29
N ARG A 95 11.51 -19.22 -5.15
CA ARG A 95 10.24 -19.61 -4.54
C ARG A 95 10.03 -18.93 -3.18
N HIS A 96 11.07 -18.85 -2.35
CA HIS A 96 11.02 -18.23 -1.03
C HIS A 96 10.79 -16.71 -1.05
N LEU A 97 11.03 -16.04 -2.19
CA LEU A 97 10.76 -14.62 -2.39
C LEU A 97 9.31 -14.35 -2.83
N VAL A 98 8.64 -15.36 -3.36
CA VAL A 98 7.25 -15.28 -3.81
C VAL A 98 6.34 -15.66 -2.64
N ALA A 99 5.43 -14.76 -2.28
CA ALA A 99 4.44 -15.05 -1.24
C ALA A 99 3.59 -16.25 -1.68
N PRO A 100 3.46 -17.31 -0.86
CA PRO A 100 2.65 -18.46 -1.21
C PRO A 100 1.19 -18.05 -1.40
N VAL A 101 0.57 -18.56 -2.46
CA VAL A 101 -0.83 -18.33 -2.79
C VAL A 101 -1.56 -19.66 -2.80
N THR A 102 -2.67 -19.74 -2.10
CA THR A 102 -3.62 -20.85 -2.25
C THR A 102 -4.79 -20.39 -3.10
N TYR A 103 -5.29 -21.26 -3.97
CA TYR A 103 -6.49 -20.98 -4.74
C TYR A 103 -7.46 -22.16 -4.67
N ARG A 104 -8.75 -21.84 -4.75
CA ARG A 104 -9.82 -22.83 -4.77
C ARG A 104 -10.84 -22.44 -5.83
N ILE A 105 -11.32 -23.42 -6.58
CA ILE A 105 -12.50 -23.28 -7.45
C ILE A 105 -13.63 -24.06 -6.77
N PHE A 106 -14.82 -23.47 -6.70
CA PHE A 106 -15.98 -24.09 -6.06
C PHE A 106 -17.28 -23.64 -6.74
N GLN A 107 -18.35 -24.42 -6.58
CA GLN A 107 -19.70 -24.01 -7.00
C GLN A 107 -20.54 -23.74 -5.76
N ALA A 108 -21.11 -22.54 -5.68
CA ALA A 108 -21.91 -22.15 -4.52
C ALA A 108 -23.40 -22.50 -4.72
N GLY A 109 -23.84 -23.71 -4.34
CA GLY A 109 -25.27 -24.10 -4.32
C GLY A 109 -25.64 -25.32 -5.19
N THR A 110 -26.87 -25.36 -5.71
CA THR A 110 -27.42 -26.47 -6.53
C THR A 110 -26.99 -26.39 -8.01
N ALA A 111 -27.38 -27.38 -8.83
CA ALA A 111 -26.80 -27.72 -10.14
C ALA A 111 -26.66 -26.60 -11.22
N LEU A 112 -27.18 -25.39 -10.99
CA LEU A 112 -27.05 -24.21 -11.86
C LEU A 112 -26.26 -23.06 -11.20
N SER A 113 -25.53 -23.34 -10.13
CA SER A 113 -24.82 -22.33 -9.36
C SER A 113 -23.60 -21.75 -10.09
N PRO A 114 -23.28 -20.46 -9.86
CA PRO A 114 -22.10 -19.82 -10.40
C PRO A 114 -20.81 -20.59 -10.02
N ALA A 115 -19.90 -20.73 -10.99
CA ALA A 115 -18.53 -21.14 -10.71
C ALA A 115 -17.82 -19.97 -10.02
N CYS A 116 -17.38 -20.20 -8.78
CA CYS A 116 -16.63 -19.26 -7.99
C CYS A 116 -15.17 -19.69 -7.91
N PHE A 117 -14.28 -18.73 -7.73
CA PHE A 117 -12.90 -19.00 -7.36
C PHE A 117 -12.45 -18.05 -6.26
N GLU A 118 -11.58 -18.54 -5.40
CA GLU A 118 -10.95 -17.81 -4.32
C GLU A 118 -9.44 -17.89 -4.51
N ILE A 119 -8.75 -16.77 -4.33
CA ILE A 119 -7.29 -16.67 -4.35
C ILE A 119 -6.89 -16.00 -3.03
N MET A 120 -6.21 -16.74 -2.17
CA MET A 120 -5.72 -16.24 -0.89
C MET A 120 -4.20 -16.15 -0.94
N ASN A 121 -3.68 -14.97 -0.62
CA ASN A 121 -2.27 -14.84 -0.27
C ASN A 121 -2.10 -15.36 1.15
N VAL A 122 -1.42 -16.50 1.30
CA VAL A 122 -1.14 -17.12 2.61
C VAL A 122 0.26 -16.71 3.12
N GLY A 123 0.98 -15.87 2.38
CA GLY A 123 2.24 -15.29 2.81
C GLY A 123 2.06 -13.91 3.46
N ASP A 124 2.89 -13.63 4.46
CA ASP A 124 2.88 -12.36 5.22
C ASP A 124 3.76 -11.26 4.58
N THR A 125 4.36 -11.52 3.42
CA THR A 125 5.50 -10.74 2.93
C THR A 125 5.10 -9.68 1.91
N TRP A 126 4.47 -10.07 0.79
CA TRP A 126 4.26 -9.15 -0.34
C TRP A 126 2.83 -9.25 -0.88
N PRO A 127 2.17 -8.12 -1.20
CA PRO A 127 0.85 -8.13 -1.81
C PRO A 127 0.91 -8.73 -3.22
N VAL A 128 0.14 -9.79 -3.44
CA VAL A 128 0.06 -10.47 -4.75
C VAL A 128 -0.96 -9.78 -5.65
N ARG A 129 -0.62 -9.63 -6.94
CA ARG A 129 -1.57 -9.25 -7.99
C ARG A 129 -1.93 -10.49 -8.80
N ALA A 130 -3.21 -10.81 -8.88
CA ALA A 130 -3.70 -11.90 -9.72
C ALA A 130 -4.24 -11.35 -11.05
N ARG A 131 -3.91 -12.01 -12.15
CA ARG A 131 -4.58 -11.83 -13.44
C ARG A 131 -5.37 -13.08 -13.74
N VAL A 132 -6.69 -12.97 -13.78
CA VAL A 132 -7.58 -14.11 -14.07
C VAL A 132 -8.03 -14.02 -15.52
N ARG A 133 -7.98 -15.14 -16.24
CA ARG A 133 -8.58 -15.31 -17.56
C ARG A 133 -9.60 -16.44 -17.48
N VAL A 134 -10.79 -16.20 -17.99
CA VAL A 134 -11.88 -17.19 -18.06
C VAL A 134 -12.14 -17.47 -19.53
N ASN A 135 -12.18 -18.75 -19.91
CA ASN A 135 -12.58 -19.19 -21.25
C ASN A 135 -13.72 -20.19 -21.13
N LEU A 136 -14.66 -20.16 -22.08
CA LEU A 136 -15.74 -21.13 -22.21
C LEU A 136 -15.32 -22.22 -23.20
N ILE A 137 -15.31 -23.47 -22.74
CA ILE A 137 -14.96 -24.64 -23.57
C ILE A 137 -16.08 -25.66 -23.44
N GLN A 138 -16.56 -26.19 -24.58
CA GLN A 138 -17.52 -27.30 -24.63
C GLN A 138 -16.95 -28.41 -25.51
N GLY A 139 -16.55 -29.53 -24.90
CA GLY A 139 -15.84 -30.59 -25.61
C GLY A 139 -14.52 -30.09 -26.20
N ALA A 140 -14.32 -30.26 -27.50
CA ALA A 140 -13.14 -29.75 -28.22
C ALA A 140 -13.27 -28.30 -28.70
N ARG A 141 -14.44 -27.67 -28.50
CA ARG A 141 -14.73 -26.33 -29.03
C ARG A 141 -14.43 -25.27 -27.97
N ASP A 142 -13.49 -24.39 -28.29
CA ASP A 142 -13.19 -23.19 -27.50
C ASP A 142 -14.04 -22.01 -28.00
N PHE A 143 -14.85 -21.44 -27.12
CA PHE A 143 -15.69 -20.27 -27.39
C PHE A 143 -14.98 -18.97 -27.00
N GLY A 144 -13.78 -19.06 -26.45
CA GLY A 144 -13.01 -17.92 -25.96
C GLY A 144 -13.59 -17.34 -24.66
N PRO A 145 -13.18 -16.12 -24.29
CA PRO A 145 -13.65 -15.49 -23.07
C PRO A 145 -15.15 -15.15 -23.14
N PRO A 146 -15.90 -15.28 -22.03
CA PRO A 146 -17.30 -14.87 -21.98
C PRO A 146 -17.43 -13.39 -22.33
N ASN A 147 -18.18 -13.09 -23.39
CA ASN A 147 -18.42 -11.73 -23.89
C ASN A 147 -19.66 -11.12 -23.21
N THR A 148 -19.58 -10.87 -21.90
CA THR A 148 -20.73 -10.45 -21.12
C THR A 148 -20.38 -9.27 -20.22
N ALA A 149 -21.11 -8.17 -20.40
CA ALA A 149 -21.11 -7.06 -19.46
C ALA A 149 -21.44 -7.59 -18.05
N GLY A 150 -20.55 -7.37 -17.09
CA GLY A 150 -20.71 -7.82 -15.70
C GLY A 150 -19.91 -9.06 -15.28
N HIS A 151 -19.13 -9.67 -16.18
CA HIS A 151 -18.19 -10.73 -15.80
C HIS A 151 -16.83 -10.15 -15.39
N TYR A 152 -16.11 -10.85 -14.51
CA TYR A 152 -14.84 -10.39 -13.94
C TYR A 152 -13.78 -10.18 -15.03
N ASP A 153 -13.43 -8.91 -15.29
CA ASP A 153 -12.47 -8.47 -16.32
C ASP A 153 -11.07 -8.14 -15.75
N GLY A 154 -10.85 -8.42 -14.46
CA GLY A 154 -9.63 -8.06 -13.75
C GLY A 154 -9.55 -6.59 -13.31
N SER A 155 -10.58 -5.76 -13.57
CA SER A 155 -10.68 -4.39 -13.04
C SER A 155 -11.33 -4.31 -11.65
N TYR A 156 -11.94 -5.41 -11.19
CA TYR A 156 -12.35 -5.60 -9.80
C TYR A 156 -11.12 -5.84 -8.90
N LEU A 157 -10.27 -4.83 -8.78
CA LEU A 157 -9.52 -4.63 -7.54
C LEU A 157 -10.59 -4.40 -6.48
N CYS A 158 -10.79 -5.43 -5.66
CA CYS A 158 -11.79 -5.55 -4.62
C CYS A 158 -12.36 -4.20 -4.18
N ASP A 159 -13.68 -4.04 -4.34
CA ASP A 159 -14.44 -2.97 -3.69
C ASP A 159 -14.09 -2.82 -2.22
N ALA A 160 -13.48 -3.82 -1.58
CA ALA A 160 -12.89 -3.73 -0.25
C ALA A 160 -11.84 -2.61 -0.09
N LYS A 161 -10.92 -2.38 -1.05
CA LYS A 161 -9.95 -1.26 -0.92
C LYS A 161 -10.63 0.10 -1.07
N ARG A 162 -11.54 0.22 -2.03
CA ARG A 162 -12.33 1.45 -2.22
C ARG A 162 -13.26 1.72 -1.04
N LYS A 163 -13.97 0.71 -0.54
CA LYS A 163 -14.83 0.79 0.65
C LYS A 163 -14.01 1.05 1.92
N ALA A 164 -12.84 0.44 2.07
CA ALA A 164 -11.94 0.72 3.19
C ALA A 164 -11.42 2.17 3.13
N GLN A 165 -11.04 2.66 1.95
CA GLN A 165 -10.63 4.07 1.77
C GLN A 165 -11.78 5.03 2.08
N VAL A 166 -12.97 4.79 1.54
CA VAL A 166 -14.17 5.60 1.82
C VAL A 166 -14.51 5.57 3.31
N MET A 167 -14.42 4.41 3.96
CA MET A 167 -14.65 4.28 5.41
C MET A 167 -13.57 5.04 6.21
N GLN A 168 -12.30 4.93 5.81
CA GLN A 168 -11.19 5.65 6.44
C GLN A 168 -11.35 7.17 6.31
N ASP A 169 -11.75 7.65 5.13
CA ASP A 169 -12.00 9.07 4.86
C ASP A 169 -13.20 9.57 5.67
N GLN A 170 -14.27 8.78 5.79
CA GLN A 170 -15.43 9.10 6.65
C GLN A 170 -15.06 9.16 8.14
N VAL A 171 -14.27 8.19 8.62
CA VAL A 171 -13.79 8.18 10.02
C VAL A 171 -12.91 9.40 10.29
N LYS A 172 -12.00 9.74 9.36
CA LYS A 172 -11.15 10.93 9.46
C LYS A 172 -11.97 12.21 9.50
N ALA A 173 -12.97 12.35 8.61
CA ALA A 173 -13.86 13.51 8.59
C ALA A 173 -14.65 13.67 9.90
N ARG A 174 -15.17 12.56 10.46
CA ARG A 174 -15.86 12.56 11.75
C ARG A 174 -14.92 12.93 12.91
N PHE A 175 -13.68 12.44 12.89
CA PHE A 175 -12.68 12.79 13.88
C PHE A 175 -12.32 14.27 13.83
N ASP A 176 -12.10 14.83 12.62
CA ASP A 176 -11.79 16.24 12.43
C ASP A 176 -12.95 17.14 12.88
N GLN A 177 -14.19 16.73 12.62
CA GLN A 177 -15.38 17.43 13.13
C GLN A 177 -15.44 17.41 14.65
N ALA A 178 -15.30 16.23 15.27
CA ALA A 178 -15.32 16.09 16.72
C ALA A 178 -14.21 16.92 17.40
N LYS A 179 -13.02 16.97 16.79
CA LYS A 179 -11.91 17.81 17.26
C LYS A 179 -12.26 19.29 17.20
N ARG A 180 -12.81 19.78 16.08
CA ARG A 180 -13.23 21.19 15.95
C ARG A 180 -14.29 21.58 16.96
N GLU A 181 -15.27 20.71 17.20
CA GLU A 181 -16.31 20.93 18.21
C GLU A 181 -15.73 20.96 19.63
N ALA A 182 -14.78 20.07 19.93
CA ALA A 182 -14.09 20.06 21.22
C ALA A 182 -13.26 21.34 21.42
N ASP A 183 -12.47 21.75 20.42
CA ASP A 183 -11.64 22.97 20.47
C ASP A 183 -12.52 24.22 20.64
N ALA A 184 -13.67 24.28 19.96
CA ALA A 184 -14.64 25.37 20.12
C ALA A 184 -15.22 25.41 21.55
N LYS A 185 -15.56 24.25 22.13
CA LYS A 185 -16.04 24.16 23.52
C LYS A 185 -14.98 24.58 24.53
N ILE A 186 -13.73 24.13 24.33
CA ILE A 186 -12.60 24.54 25.18
C ILE A 186 -12.41 26.05 25.12
N THR A 187 -12.43 26.65 23.92
CA THR A 187 -12.31 28.10 23.74
C THR A 187 -13.44 28.85 24.42
N ALA A 188 -14.68 28.37 24.29
CA ALA A 188 -15.84 28.96 24.95
C ALA A 188 -15.72 28.90 26.49
N LEU A 189 -15.32 27.76 27.06
CA LEU A 189 -15.10 27.59 28.50
C LEU A 189 -13.97 28.48 29.02
N GLN A 190 -12.85 28.57 28.29
CA GLN A 190 -11.76 29.49 28.63
C GLN A 190 -12.22 30.95 28.61
N GLY A 191 -13.05 31.33 27.62
CA GLY A 191 -13.66 32.65 27.56
C GLY A 191 -14.56 32.95 28.75
N GLN A 192 -15.41 32.00 29.14
CA GLN A 192 -16.29 32.12 30.32
C GLN A 192 -15.48 32.25 31.62
N LEU A 193 -14.42 31.45 31.80
CA LEU A 193 -13.52 31.55 32.95
C LEU A 193 -12.84 32.91 33.03
N LYS A 194 -12.36 33.44 31.90
CA LYS A 194 -11.76 34.78 31.84
C LYS A 194 -12.77 35.85 32.23
N GLN A 195 -13.97 35.83 31.64
CA GLN A 195 -15.02 36.79 31.99
C GLN A 195 -15.42 36.71 33.48
N ALA A 196 -15.54 35.50 34.04
CA ALA A 196 -15.85 35.31 35.45
C ALA A 196 -14.75 35.89 36.35
N ARG A 197 -13.48 35.65 36.01
CA ARG A 197 -12.32 36.20 36.72
C ARG A 197 -12.29 37.72 36.65
N ASP A 198 -12.50 38.30 35.48
CA ASP A 198 -12.49 39.76 35.28
C ASP A 198 -13.64 40.43 36.06
N ARG A 199 -14.83 39.82 36.06
CA ARG A 199 -15.98 40.28 36.87
C ARG A 199 -15.69 40.22 38.37
N GLN A 200 -15.08 39.14 38.85
CA GLN A 200 -14.70 39.02 40.26
C GLN A 200 -13.63 40.06 40.64
N LYS A 201 -12.62 40.25 39.79
CA LYS A 201 -11.57 41.25 39.98
C LYS A 201 -12.17 42.67 40.09
N ALA A 202 -13.04 43.05 39.16
CA ALA A 202 -13.73 44.35 39.20
C ALA A 202 -14.57 44.53 40.47
N LYS A 203 -15.24 43.48 40.95
CA LYS A 203 -15.99 43.49 42.22
C LYS A 203 -15.07 43.76 43.43
N ILE A 204 -13.91 43.11 43.46
CA ILE A 204 -12.92 43.29 44.54
C ILE A 204 -12.33 44.70 44.49
N GLU A 205 -11.93 45.19 43.32
CA GLU A 205 -11.40 46.54 43.13
C GLU A 205 -12.40 47.61 43.58
N LYS A 206 -13.68 47.44 43.24
CA LYS A 206 -14.76 48.33 43.71
C LYS A 206 -14.84 48.36 45.24
N ARG A 207 -14.82 47.19 45.91
CA ARG A 207 -14.83 47.12 47.38
C ARG A 207 -13.62 47.77 48.01
N ILE A 208 -12.43 47.61 47.42
CA ILE A 208 -11.21 48.29 47.90
C ILE A 208 -11.36 49.80 47.80
N ALA A 209 -11.92 50.32 46.70
CA ALA A 209 -12.17 51.75 46.53
C ALA A 209 -13.18 52.29 47.56
N GLU A 210 -14.27 51.57 47.80
CA GLU A 210 -15.28 51.92 48.82
C GLU A 210 -14.66 51.96 50.22
N VAL A 211 -13.87 50.94 50.60
CA VAL A 211 -13.20 50.90 51.91
C VAL A 211 -12.16 52.02 52.06
N LYS A 212 -11.40 52.33 50.99
CA LYS A 212 -10.46 53.46 51.00
C LYS A 212 -11.18 54.79 51.17
N ALA A 213 -12.30 54.99 50.48
CA ALA A 213 -13.11 56.20 50.62
C ALA A 213 -13.67 56.35 52.03
N ASP A 214 -14.17 55.26 52.64
CA ASP A 214 -14.65 55.26 54.02
C ASP A 214 -13.52 55.57 55.02
N LEU A 215 -12.32 55.00 54.82
CA LEU A 215 -11.14 55.32 55.65
C LEU A 215 -10.77 56.80 55.58
N VAL A 216 -10.74 57.40 54.38
CA VAL A 216 -10.45 58.84 54.21
C VAL A 216 -11.52 59.69 54.89
N ALA A 217 -12.79 59.34 54.74
CA ALA A 217 -13.90 60.05 55.39
C ALA A 217 -13.82 59.97 56.92
N ARG A 218 -13.50 58.79 57.48
CA ARG A 218 -13.27 58.61 58.93
C ARG A 218 -12.07 59.42 59.40
N HIS A 219 -10.97 59.41 58.66
CA HIS A 219 -9.77 60.18 58.99
C HIS A 219 -10.07 61.69 59.03
N ALA A 220 -10.79 62.22 58.05
CA ALA A 220 -11.21 63.62 58.03
C ALA A 220 -12.08 63.98 59.24
N LYS A 221 -13.05 63.13 59.60
CA LYS A 221 -13.89 63.31 60.80
C LYS A 221 -13.07 63.30 62.09
N LEU A 222 -12.08 62.41 62.21
CA LEU A 222 -11.20 62.33 63.37
C LEU A 222 -10.29 63.55 63.48
N GLN A 223 -9.74 64.04 62.36
CA GLN A 223 -8.94 65.26 62.34
C GLN A 223 -9.77 66.47 62.78
N GLU A 224 -11.00 66.59 62.30
CA GLU A 224 -11.90 67.67 62.69
C GLU A 224 -12.27 67.58 64.18
N ALA A 225 -12.60 66.39 64.69
CA ALA A 225 -12.85 66.18 66.11
C ALA A 225 -11.61 66.53 66.97
N GLY A 226 -10.42 66.17 66.50
CA GLY A 226 -9.16 66.53 67.17
C GLY A 226 -8.88 68.04 67.18
N ARG A 227 -9.25 68.75 66.11
CA ARG A 227 -9.17 70.22 66.03
C ARG A 227 -10.09 70.87 67.06
N LEU A 228 -11.37 70.47 67.09
CA LEU A 228 -12.36 70.96 68.04
C LEU A 228 -11.95 70.68 69.50
N ALA A 229 -11.39 69.50 69.77
CA ALA A 229 -10.91 69.14 71.11
C ALA A 229 -9.72 70.01 71.56
N LYS A 230 -8.79 70.35 70.66
CA LYS A 230 -7.69 71.28 70.94
C LYS A 230 -8.20 72.70 71.24
N GLU A 231 -9.20 73.16 70.49
CA GLU A 231 -9.82 74.47 70.69
C GLU A 231 -10.53 74.54 72.06
N ALA A 232 -11.19 73.45 72.49
CA ALA A 232 -11.85 73.38 73.80
C ALA A 232 -10.88 73.31 75.00
N LEU A 233 -9.64 72.85 74.80
CA LEU A 233 -8.60 72.74 75.84
C LEU A 233 -7.72 74.00 75.96
N ALA A 234 -7.89 74.98 75.08
CA ALA A 234 -7.12 76.23 75.06
C ALA A 234 -7.82 77.40 75.81
N VAL A 235 -8.89 77.10 76.55
CA VAL A 235 -9.63 77.99 77.46
C VAL A 235 -9.29 77.62 78.90
#